data_AF-A0A2R5LFY5-F1
#
_entry.id   AF-A0A2R5LFY5-F1
#
_cell.length_a   1.000
_cell.length_b   1.000
_cell.length_c   1.000
_cell.angle_alpha   90.00
_cell.angle_beta   90.00
_cell.angle_gamma   90.00
#
_symmetry.space_group_name_H-M   'P 1'
#
loop_
_entity.id
_entity.type
_entity.pdbx_description
1 polymer ?
#
loop_
_entity_poly.entity_id
_entity_poly.type
_entity_poly.pdbx_seq_one_letter_code
_entity_poly.pdbx_strand_id
1 'polypeptide(L)'
;TAAYEEVATIARPPVDMLPKKPTTDKTGYILSAFRVFPGEDREKLDRSWLLWTGARQIYRRLPPHLGLRRITFHKKVSPVDHGITYILLCECPTLMDYVPEACVLVDQLRARCCGYTALYRIVDAF
;
A
#
# COMPACT_ATOMS: atom_id res chain seq x y z
N THR A 1 -1.43 -17.07 12.11
CA THR A 1 -1.40 -16.32 10.83
C THR A 1 -1.66 -14.85 11.12
N ALA A 2 -0.88 -13.93 10.57
CA ALA A 2 -1.14 -12.49 10.77
C ALA A 2 -2.35 -12.07 9.91
N ALA A 3 -3.43 -11.63 10.57
CA ALA A 3 -4.62 -11.09 9.91
C ALA A 3 -4.60 -9.57 9.94
N TYR A 4 -5.02 -8.95 8.84
CA TYR A 4 -5.12 -7.50 8.70
C TYR A 4 -6.52 -7.12 8.23
N GLU A 5 -7.06 -6.03 8.77
CA GLU A 5 -8.34 -5.46 8.41
C GLU A 5 -8.13 -4.13 7.70
N GLU A 6 -8.90 -3.90 6.63
CA GLU A 6 -8.93 -2.62 5.92
C GLU A 6 -9.62 -1.57 6.81
N VAL A 7 -8.91 -0.49 7.12
CA VAL A 7 -9.41 0.60 7.97
C VAL A 7 -9.62 1.90 7.19
N ALA A 8 -9.05 2.04 6.00
CA ALA A 8 -9.30 3.16 5.10
C ALA A 8 -9.01 2.83 3.64
N THR A 9 -9.74 3.47 2.72
CA THR A 9 -9.59 3.29 1.27
C THR A 9 -9.77 4.60 0.51
N ILE A 10 -8.93 4.81 -0.51
CA ILE A 10 -9.09 5.83 -1.56
C ILE A 10 -9.16 5.08 -2.89
N ALA A 11 -10.24 5.24 -3.64
CA ALA A 11 -10.42 4.62 -4.96
C ALA A 11 -10.96 5.62 -5.98
N ARG A 12 -10.58 5.46 -7.25
CA ARG A 12 -11.19 6.21 -8.36
C ARG A 12 -12.59 5.64 -8.66
N PRO A 13 -13.61 6.48 -8.91
CA PRO A 13 -14.91 6.00 -9.37
C PRO A 13 -14.82 5.34 -10.77
N PRO A 14 -15.68 4.35 -11.09
CA PRO A 14 -16.63 3.70 -10.19
C PRO A 14 -15.89 2.88 -9.13
N VAL A 15 -16.29 3.04 -7.87
CA VAL A 15 -15.73 2.27 -6.76
C VAL A 15 -16.30 0.87 -6.86
N ASP A 16 -15.70 0.08 -7.73
CA ASP A 16 -15.86 -1.36 -7.73
C ASP A 16 -15.40 -1.83 -6.34
N MET A 17 -16.36 -2.19 -5.48
CA MET A 17 -16.05 -2.77 -4.16
C MET A 17 -15.22 -4.06 -4.28
N LEU A 18 -15.13 -4.63 -5.49
CA LEU A 18 -14.38 -5.82 -5.88
C LEU A 18 -13.87 -5.68 -7.33
N PRO A 19 -12.62 -6.05 -7.62
CA PRO A 19 -12.10 -7.34 -7.21
C PRO A 19 -10.99 -7.24 -6.15
N LYS A 20 -10.95 -8.26 -5.29
CA LYS A 20 -9.78 -8.61 -4.45
C LYS A 20 -8.67 -9.30 -5.27
N LYS A 21 -8.84 -9.37 -6.59
CA LYS A 21 -7.98 -10.06 -7.55
C LYS A 21 -7.39 -9.05 -8.55
N PRO A 22 -6.21 -9.34 -9.12
CA PRO A 22 -5.62 -8.55 -10.19
C PRO A 22 -6.63 -8.32 -11.31
N THR A 23 -6.67 -7.10 -11.85
CA THR A 23 -7.54 -6.79 -13.00
C THR A 23 -6.96 -7.27 -14.31
N THR A 24 -5.63 -7.41 -14.35
CA THR A 24 -4.81 -7.83 -15.49
C THR A 24 -3.59 -8.58 -14.96
N ASP A 25 -2.93 -9.37 -15.82
CA ASP A 25 -1.61 -9.95 -15.56
C ASP A 25 -0.51 -8.89 -15.38
N LYS A 26 -0.77 -7.68 -15.86
CA LYS A 26 0.04 -6.47 -15.71
C LYS A 26 -0.19 -5.70 -14.41
N THR A 27 -1.19 -6.09 -13.64
CA THR A 27 -1.51 -5.42 -12.37
C THR A 27 -0.40 -5.71 -11.38
N GLY A 28 0.18 -4.64 -10.85
CA GLY A 28 1.15 -4.71 -9.75
C GLY A 28 0.70 -3.84 -8.58
N TYR A 29 1.39 -4.05 -7.47
CA TYR A 29 1.10 -3.43 -6.20
C TYR A 29 2.35 -2.78 -5.62
N ILE A 30 2.21 -1.57 -5.09
CA ILE A 30 3.17 -0.98 -4.17
C ILE A 30 2.69 -1.31 -2.77
N LEU A 31 3.48 -2.05 -2.01
CA LEU A 31 3.17 -2.41 -0.62
C LEU A 31 4.19 -1.76 0.30
N SER A 32 3.72 -1.00 1.28
CA SER A 32 4.53 -0.51 2.40
C SER A 32 4.08 -1.15 3.70
N ALA A 33 5.01 -1.78 4.41
CA ALA A 33 4.76 -2.39 5.72
C ALA A 33 5.37 -1.53 6.84
N PHE A 34 4.65 -1.39 7.96
CA PHE A 34 5.06 -0.53 9.07
C PHE A 34 4.96 -1.27 10.39
N ARG A 35 6.01 -1.18 11.20
CA ARG A 35 6.02 -1.63 12.59
C ARG A 35 5.94 -0.40 13.48
N VAL A 36 5.00 -0.42 14.43
CA VAL A 36 4.87 0.65 15.43
C VAL A 36 5.62 0.27 16.69
N PHE A 37 6.40 1.20 17.21
CA PHE A 37 7.14 1.01 18.45
C PHE A 37 6.20 1.03 19.66
N PRO A 38 6.52 0.30 20.74
CA PRO A 38 5.76 0.39 21.99
C PRO A 38 5.69 1.84 22.49
N GLY A 39 4.51 2.27 22.98
CA GLY A 39 4.29 3.61 23.52
C GLY A 39 3.80 4.66 22.50
N GLU A 40 3.81 4.36 21.21
CA GLU A 40 3.24 5.24 20.18
C GLU A 40 1.70 5.27 20.24
N ASP A 41 1.13 6.46 19.99
CA ASP A 41 -0.32 6.68 19.93
C ASP A 41 -0.89 6.16 18.61
N ARG A 42 -1.44 4.95 18.67
CA ARG A 42 -2.04 4.27 17.51
C ARG A 42 -3.28 4.97 16.98
N GLU A 43 -4.08 5.63 17.82
CA GLU A 43 -5.27 6.34 17.35
C GLU A 43 -4.89 7.57 16.54
N LYS A 44 -3.87 8.30 16.99
CA LYS A 44 -3.29 9.42 16.23
C LYS A 44 -2.71 8.97 14.90
N LEU A 45 -2.03 7.81 14.87
CA LEU A 45 -1.53 7.22 13.63
C LEU A 45 -2.69 6.86 12.68
N ASP A 46 -3.74 6.22 13.18
CA ASP A 46 -4.91 5.85 12.37
C ASP A 46 -5.56 7.09 11.72
N ARG A 47 -5.71 8.18 12.47
CA ARG A 47 -6.29 9.45 11.96
C ARG A 47 -5.41 10.18 10.94
N SER A 48 -4.09 9.99 11.01
CA SER A 48 -3.10 10.72 10.20
C SER A 48 -2.42 9.85 9.14
N TRP A 49 -2.98 8.68 8.82
CA TRP A 49 -2.38 7.67 7.94
C TRP A 49 -1.89 8.22 6.60
N LEU A 50 -2.63 9.14 5.98
CA LEU A 50 -2.23 9.75 4.69
C LEU A 50 -0.87 10.46 4.72
N LEU A 51 -0.48 10.99 5.88
CA LEU A 51 0.73 11.76 6.07
C LEU A 51 1.94 10.85 6.31
N TRP A 52 1.86 9.97 7.32
CA TRP A 52 3.01 9.20 7.77
C TRP A 52 3.29 7.95 6.94
N THR A 53 2.26 7.36 6.30
CA THR A 53 2.45 6.17 5.43
C THR A 53 3.05 6.51 4.06
N GLY A 54 3.08 7.79 3.68
CA GLY A 54 3.48 8.20 2.33
C GLY A 54 2.37 8.11 1.28
N ALA A 55 1.15 7.71 1.64
CA ALA A 55 0.01 7.63 0.70
C ALA A 55 -0.24 8.94 -0.08
N ARG A 56 -0.09 10.10 0.58
CA ARG A 56 -0.17 11.41 -0.09
C ARG A 56 0.92 11.62 -1.15
N GLN A 57 2.12 11.06 -0.95
CA GLN A 57 3.20 11.14 -1.92
C GLN A 57 2.92 10.23 -3.11
N ILE A 58 2.43 9.01 -2.86
CA ILE A 58 2.02 8.09 -3.93
C ILE A 58 0.94 8.74 -4.79
N TYR A 59 -0.12 9.26 -4.16
CA TYR A 59 -1.22 9.91 -4.87
C TYR A 59 -0.77 11.09 -5.75
N ARG A 60 0.25 11.84 -5.32
CA ARG A 60 0.74 13.05 -6.02
C ARG A 60 1.82 12.77 -7.06
N ARG A 61 2.67 11.77 -6.84
CA ARG A 61 3.90 11.55 -7.61
C ARG A 61 3.87 10.30 -8.47
N LEU A 62 2.93 9.38 -8.24
CA LEU A 62 2.81 8.21 -9.11
C LEU A 62 2.54 8.69 -10.55
N PRO A 63 3.34 8.26 -11.53
CA PRO A 63 3.10 8.63 -12.91
C PRO A 63 1.69 8.19 -13.36
N PRO A 64 0.91 9.04 -14.03
CA PRO A 64 -0.49 8.73 -14.35
C PRO A 64 -0.69 7.45 -15.14
N HIS A 65 0.27 7.07 -15.99
CA HIS A 65 0.21 5.87 -16.84
C HIS A 65 0.42 4.56 -16.08
N LEU A 66 0.91 4.58 -14.83
CA LEU A 66 0.87 3.41 -13.92
C LEU A 66 -0.56 3.13 -13.42
N GLY A 67 -1.46 4.10 -13.57
CA GLY A 67 -2.90 3.92 -13.40
C GLY A 67 -3.35 3.70 -11.96
N LEU A 68 -2.93 4.54 -11.00
CA LEU A 68 -3.36 4.42 -9.59
C LEU A 68 -4.88 4.21 -9.48
N ARG A 69 -5.28 2.98 -9.16
CA ARG A 69 -6.70 2.60 -9.07
C ARG A 69 -7.20 2.76 -7.65
N ARG A 70 -6.43 2.26 -6.69
CA ARG A 70 -6.82 2.18 -5.29
C ARG A 70 -5.61 2.28 -4.36
N ILE A 71 -5.80 2.97 -3.23
CA ILE A 71 -4.92 2.94 -2.06
C ILE A 71 -5.76 2.39 -0.90
N THR A 72 -5.30 1.33 -0.26
CA THR A 72 -5.94 0.76 0.93
C THR A 72 -4.96 0.73 2.10
N PHE A 73 -5.47 1.02 3.29
CA PHE A 73 -4.70 1.05 4.52
C PHE A 73 -5.28 0.00 5.47
N HIS A 74 -4.40 -0.88 5.98
CA HIS A 74 -4.77 -2.05 6.76
C HIS A 74 -4.06 -2.05 8.10
N LYS A 75 -4.77 -2.51 9.12
CA LYS A 75 -4.28 -2.64 10.50
C LYS A 75 -4.31 -4.10 10.93
N LYS A 76 -3.26 -4.55 11.62
CA LYS A 76 -3.20 -5.91 12.18
C LYS A 76 -4.30 -6.09 13.22
N VAL A 77 -5.08 -7.17 13.09
CA VAL A 77 -6.23 -7.48 13.96
C VAL A 77 -5.77 -7.81 15.37
N SER A 78 -4.75 -8.66 15.50
CA SER A 78 -4.19 -9.06 16.79
C SER A 78 -2.82 -8.40 17.03
N PRO A 79 -2.73 -7.43 17.96
CA PRO A 79 -1.49 -6.70 18.23
C PRO A 79 -0.52 -7.45 19.15
N VAL A 80 -0.82 -8.71 19.52
CA VAL A 80 -0.08 -9.49 20.53
C VAL A 80 1.36 -9.81 20.08
N ASP A 81 1.63 -9.78 18.78
CA ASP A 81 2.93 -10.14 18.20
C ASP A 81 3.68 -8.92 17.63
N HIS A 82 4.99 -8.83 17.92
CA HIS A 82 5.94 -7.73 17.63
C HIS A 82 6.31 -7.55 16.14
N GLY A 83 5.41 -7.86 15.22
CA GLY A 83 5.60 -7.78 13.78
C GLY A 83 5.10 -6.48 13.13
N ILE A 84 4.80 -6.57 11.84
CA ILE A 84 4.19 -5.50 11.05
C ILE A 84 2.80 -5.17 11.62
N THR A 85 2.58 -3.91 11.97
CA THR A 85 1.33 -3.40 12.57
C THR A 85 0.39 -2.87 11.50
N TYR A 86 0.92 -2.24 10.46
CA TYR A 86 0.14 -1.64 9.39
C TYR A 86 0.69 -1.99 8.01
N ILE A 87 -0.21 -2.04 7.03
CA ILE A 87 0.11 -2.24 5.63
C ILE A 87 -0.60 -1.16 4.81
N LEU A 88 0.14 -0.49 3.94
CA LEU A 88 -0.41 0.34 2.88
C LEU A 88 -0.26 -0.41 1.56
N LEU A 89 -1.34 -0.54 0.80
CA LEU A 89 -1.34 -1.22 -0.50
C LEU A 89 -1.85 -0.25 -1.57
N CYS A 90 -1.12 -0.12 -2.67
CA CYS A 90 -1.52 0.69 -3.82
C CYS A 90 -1.58 -0.18 -5.07
N GLU A 91 -2.74 -0.23 -5.71
CA GLU A 91 -3.01 -1.05 -6.89
C GLU A 91 -2.85 -0.23 -8.17
N CYS A 92 -2.06 -0.76 -9.10
CA CYS A 92 -1.67 -0.12 -10.35
C CYS A 92 -1.82 -1.14 -11.52
N PRO A 93 -2.87 -1.04 -12.35
CA PRO A 93 -3.21 -2.03 -13.39
C PRO A 93 -2.15 -2.24 -14.48
N THR A 94 -1.24 -1.27 -14.66
CA THR A 94 -0.21 -1.27 -15.70
C THR A 94 1.20 -1.30 -15.12
N LEU A 95 1.35 -1.47 -13.81
CA LEU A 95 2.66 -1.36 -13.13
C LEU A 95 3.73 -2.28 -13.73
N MET A 96 3.35 -3.50 -14.14
CA MET A 96 4.31 -4.45 -14.71
C MET A 96 4.87 -4.02 -16.07
N ASP A 97 4.21 -3.11 -16.78
CA ASP A 97 4.76 -2.51 -18.02
C ASP A 97 5.80 -1.43 -17.72
N TYR A 98 5.81 -0.86 -16.49
CA TYR A 98 6.61 0.31 -16.11
C TYR A 98 7.40 0.09 -14.81
N VAL A 99 7.89 -1.14 -14.58
CA VAL A 99 8.60 -1.52 -13.34
C VAL A 99 9.77 -0.57 -13.00
N PRO A 100 10.65 -0.17 -13.94
CA PRO A 100 11.76 0.73 -13.60
C PRO A 100 11.30 2.07 -13.02
N GLU A 101 10.24 2.66 -13.56
CA GLU A 101 9.69 3.93 -13.09
C GLU A 101 8.98 3.77 -11.74
N ALA A 102 8.29 2.64 -11.54
CA ALA A 102 7.72 2.27 -10.25
C ALA A 102 8.82 2.13 -9.18
N CYS A 103 9.97 1.54 -9.52
CA CYS A 103 11.13 1.42 -8.62
C CYS A 103 11.66 2.78 -8.20
N VAL A 104 11.76 3.76 -9.11
CA VAL A 104 12.17 5.13 -8.76
C VAL A 104 11.26 5.73 -7.69
N LEU A 105 9.93 5.56 -7.80
CA LEU A 105 9.02 6.02 -6.77
C LEU A 105 9.21 5.27 -5.44
N VAL A 106 9.37 3.95 -5.49
CA VAL A 106 9.62 3.13 -4.30
C VAL A 106 10.89 3.57 -3.57
N ASP A 107 11.97 3.87 -4.29
CA ASP A 107 13.21 4.34 -3.69
C ASP A 107 13.05 5.73 -3.05
N GLN A 108 12.25 6.62 -3.67
CA GLN A 108 11.88 7.89 -3.04
C GLN A 108 11.04 7.71 -1.77
N LEU A 109 10.17 6.70 -1.70
CA LEU A 109 9.40 6.38 -0.50
C LEU A 109 10.29 5.82 0.61
N ARG A 110 11.23 4.93 0.27
CA ARG A 110 12.23 4.39 1.21
C ARG A 110 13.11 5.49 1.80
N ALA A 111 13.60 6.41 0.95
CA ALA A 111 14.40 7.56 1.39
C ALA A 111 13.65 8.50 2.35
N ARG A 112 12.31 8.42 2.40
CA ARG A 112 11.44 9.20 3.31
C ARG A 112 10.97 8.40 4.51
N CYS A 113 11.51 7.20 4.73
CA CYS A 113 11.10 6.28 5.79
C CYS A 113 9.60 5.93 5.75
N CYS A 114 8.98 5.88 4.56
CA CYS A 114 7.57 5.51 4.38
C CYS A 114 7.34 3.98 4.48
N GLY A 115 7.95 3.36 5.49
CA GLY A 115 7.86 1.93 5.77
C GLY A 115 8.83 1.08 4.93
N TYR A 116 8.70 -0.23 5.11
CA TYR A 116 9.37 -1.22 4.25
C TYR A 116 8.55 -1.36 2.97
N THR A 117 8.95 -0.59 1.95
CA THR A 117 8.23 -0.52 0.67
C THR A 117 8.84 -1.48 -0.35
N ALA A 118 8.00 -2.21 -1.09
CA ALA A 118 8.40 -3.01 -2.24
C ALA A 118 7.28 -3.13 -3.28
N LEU A 119 7.65 -3.60 -4.48
CA LEU A 119 6.72 -3.92 -5.56
C LEU A 119 6.34 -5.40 -5.49
N TYR A 120 5.06 -5.68 -5.69
CA TYR A 120 4.51 -7.03 -5.70
C TYR A 120 3.62 -7.24 -6.92
N ARG A 121 3.56 -8.47 -7.37
CA ARG A 121 2.61 -8.96 -8.37
C ARG A 121 2.01 -10.24 -7.81
N ILE A 122 0.73 -10.44 -8.03
CA ILE A 122 0.12 -11.74 -7.75
C ILE A 122 0.60 -12.68 -8.85
N VAL A 123 1.36 -13.69 -8.45
CA VAL A 123 1.63 -14.86 -9.27
C VAL A 123 0.55 -15.85 -8.86
N ASP A 124 -0.33 -16.25 -9.78
CA ASP A 124 -1.30 -17.29 -9.47
C ASP A 124 -0.54 -18.50 -8.89
N ALA A 125 -0.79 -18.80 -7.62
CA ALA A 125 -0.25 -19.97 -6.96
C ALA A 125 -1.09 -21.16 -7.43
N PHE A 126 -0.48 -22.02 -8.24
CA PHE A 126 -0.98 -23.37 -8.50
C PHE A 126 -0.70 -24.27 -7.29
#